data_AF-A0A3S0A908-F1
#
_entry.id   AF-A0A3S0A908-F1
#
_cell.length_a   1.000
_cell.length_b   1.000
_cell.length_c   1.000
_cell.angle_alpha   90.00
_cell.angle_beta   90.00
_cell.angle_gamma   90.00
#
_symmetry.space_group_name_H-M   'P 1'
#
loop_
_entity.id
_entity.type
_entity.pdbx_description
1 polymer ?
#
loop_
_entity_poly.entity_id
_entity_poly.type
_entity_poly.pdbx_seq_one_letter_code
_entity_poly.pdbx_strand_id
1 'polypeptide(L)'
;MAHVAHGRAQSPRGHAAPPAYTKKPTTPELLGQILKEQLRTIPLSKVTVAGLAADAGISRQAFYYHFSDIHDLAAWVFQIDIADHIMAHASYAQWANGFRQMLAYMQAHRDQAYAVINSLSHEELEQFFFRTLREMMSVIVAELEGDLRLAEASRTFVIEHFTLIVLGHLLHWFATDMAANPTGLVDDLELILHGTVRAALERFAQRDAM
;
A
#
# COMPACT_ATOMS: atom_id res chain seq x y z
N MET A 1 -20.22 71.50 -17.17
CA MET A 1 -19.35 71.60 -15.98
C MET A 1 -19.79 70.51 -15.01
N ALA A 2 -19.06 69.39 -14.96
CA ALA A 2 -19.37 68.28 -14.06
C ALA A 2 -18.09 67.79 -13.39
N HIS A 3 -18.24 67.56 -12.08
CA HIS A 3 -17.24 67.31 -11.06
C HIS A 3 -16.32 66.11 -11.32
N VAL A 4 -15.04 66.29 -11.00
CA VAL A 4 -14.03 65.24 -10.83
C VAL A 4 -14.22 64.58 -9.47
N ALA A 5 -14.48 63.27 -9.45
CA ALA A 5 -14.41 62.43 -8.26
C ALA A 5 -13.19 61.52 -8.33
N HIS A 6 -12.26 61.68 -7.39
CA HIS A 6 -11.08 60.82 -7.20
C HIS A 6 -11.49 59.48 -6.57
N GLY A 7 -11.48 58.40 -7.34
CA GLY A 7 -11.53 57.03 -6.82
C GLY A 7 -10.13 56.55 -6.42
N ARG A 8 -9.89 56.33 -5.12
CA ARG A 8 -8.70 55.62 -4.62
C ARG A 8 -8.83 54.13 -4.94
N ALA A 9 -7.90 53.60 -5.74
CA ALA A 9 -7.73 52.16 -5.92
C ALA A 9 -7.16 51.55 -4.63
N GLN A 10 -7.91 50.66 -3.98
CA GLN A 10 -7.39 49.77 -2.94
C GLN A 10 -6.68 48.60 -3.62
N SER A 11 -5.39 48.42 -3.31
CA SER A 11 -4.64 47.23 -3.71
C SER A 11 -5.18 45.99 -2.98
N PRO A 12 -5.36 44.84 -3.66
CA PRO A 12 -5.79 43.63 -2.99
C PRO A 12 -4.65 43.12 -2.10
N ARG A 13 -4.91 43.02 -0.79
CA ARG A 13 -4.02 42.36 0.15
C ARG A 13 -3.85 40.90 -0.29
N GLY A 14 -2.70 40.58 -0.86
CA GLY A 14 -2.29 39.20 -1.13
C GLY A 14 -2.35 38.41 0.16
N HIS A 15 -3.32 37.50 0.27
CA HIS A 15 -3.26 36.44 1.25
C HIS A 15 -2.15 35.51 0.79
N ALA A 16 -0.97 35.62 1.39
CA ALA A 16 0.05 34.60 1.27
C ALA A 16 -0.57 33.28 1.71
N ALA A 17 -0.54 32.28 0.84
CA ALA A 17 -0.92 30.92 1.20
C ALA A 17 -0.11 30.51 2.44
N PRO A 18 -0.74 29.89 3.47
CA PRO A 18 0.00 29.43 4.63
C PRO A 18 1.10 28.44 4.17
N PRO A 19 2.29 28.46 4.80
CA PRO A 19 3.35 27.53 4.45
C PRO A 19 2.82 26.10 4.55
N ALA A 20 3.10 25.28 3.53
CA ALA A 20 2.76 23.86 3.52
C ALA A 20 3.31 23.22 4.81
N TYR A 21 2.41 22.77 5.69
CA TYR A 21 2.79 22.17 6.96
C TYR A 21 3.35 20.77 6.67
N THR A 22 4.67 20.66 6.54
CA THR A 22 5.33 19.35 6.44
C THR A 22 5.28 18.68 7.82
N LYS A 23 4.39 17.70 7.98
CA LYS A 23 4.29 16.89 9.21
C LYS A 23 5.65 16.24 9.48
N LYS A 24 6.21 16.45 10.68
CA LYS A 24 7.43 15.75 11.10
C LYS A 24 7.15 14.23 11.18
N PRO A 25 8.10 13.38 10.75
CA PRO A 25 7.93 11.94 10.87
C PRO A 25 7.83 11.53 12.34
N THR A 26 7.02 10.52 12.59
CA THR A 26 6.97 9.80 13.86
C THR A 26 8.27 9.01 14.09
N THR A 27 8.53 8.60 15.33
CA THR A 27 9.73 7.79 15.65
C THR A 27 9.82 6.50 14.83
N PRO A 28 8.74 5.72 14.63
CA PRO A 28 8.77 4.56 13.73
C PRO A 28 9.16 4.91 12.29
N GLU A 29 8.55 5.96 11.72
CA GLU A 29 8.84 6.42 10.35
C GLU A 29 10.31 6.85 10.21
N LEU A 30 10.85 7.57 11.20
CA LEU A 30 12.26 7.98 11.22
C LEU A 30 13.20 6.77 11.28
N LEU A 31 12.92 5.82 12.18
CA LEU A 31 13.71 4.58 12.30
C LEU A 31 13.68 3.76 11.01
N GLY A 32 12.52 3.69 10.35
CA GLY A 32 12.38 3.02 9.06
C GLY A 32 13.19 3.69 7.95
N GLN A 33 13.16 5.03 7.87
CA GLN A 33 13.98 5.79 6.92
C GLN A 33 15.48 5.57 7.13
N ILE A 34 15.93 5.59 8.39
CA ILE A 34 17.34 5.33 8.74
C ILE A 34 17.72 3.89 8.37
N LEU A 35 16.88 2.91 8.70
CA LEU A 35 17.12 1.52 8.33
C LEU A 35 17.29 1.38 6.81
N LYS A 36 16.38 1.97 6.02
CA LYS A 36 16.46 1.95 4.55
C LYS A 36 17.77 2.54 4.05
N GLU A 37 18.23 3.66 4.62
CA GLU A 37 19.49 4.28 4.21
C GLU A 37 20.70 3.41 4.59
N GLN A 38 20.73 2.82 5.80
CA GLN A 38 21.80 1.90 6.18
C GLN A 38 21.86 0.67 5.25
N LEU A 39 20.71 0.10 4.91
CA LEU A 39 20.62 -1.07 4.02
C LEU A 39 21.13 -0.84 2.59
N ARG A 40 21.34 0.41 2.17
CA ARG A 40 22.01 0.73 0.90
C ARG A 40 23.50 0.43 0.90
N THR A 41 24.11 0.34 2.08
CA THR A 41 25.57 0.25 2.25
C THR A 41 26.01 -0.97 3.05
N ILE A 42 25.17 -1.49 3.95
CA ILE A 42 25.47 -2.65 4.78
C ILE A 42 24.32 -3.66 4.78
N PRO A 43 24.59 -4.97 4.90
CA PRO A 43 23.54 -5.96 5.04
C PRO A 43 22.82 -5.84 6.39
N LEU A 44 21.55 -6.28 6.46
CA LEU A 44 20.73 -6.25 7.68
C LEU A 44 21.43 -6.89 8.89
N SER A 45 22.21 -7.96 8.68
CA SER A 45 22.97 -8.66 9.72
C SER A 45 24.07 -7.82 10.39
N LYS A 46 24.40 -6.65 9.83
CA LYS A 46 25.37 -5.69 10.38
C LYS A 46 24.70 -4.45 10.98
N VAL A 47 23.40 -4.27 10.78
CA VAL A 47 22.63 -3.21 11.43
C VAL A 47 22.53 -3.53 12.91
N THR A 48 22.56 -2.50 13.76
CA THR A 48 22.42 -2.67 15.22
C THR A 48 21.39 -1.69 15.79
N VAL A 49 20.65 -2.11 16.81
CA VAL A 49 19.72 -1.23 17.55
C VAL A 49 20.44 0.01 18.09
N ALA A 50 21.69 -0.16 18.56
CA ALA A 50 22.48 0.95 19.07
C ALA A 50 22.81 1.99 17.98
N GLY A 51 23.18 1.53 16.78
CA GLY A 51 23.43 2.40 15.63
C GLY A 51 22.16 3.14 15.19
N LEU A 52 21.05 2.41 15.00
CA LEU A 52 19.76 3.01 14.62
C LEU A 52 19.28 4.04 15.65
N ALA A 53 19.38 3.73 16.95
CA ALA A 53 18.97 4.65 18.00
C ALA A 53 19.85 5.92 18.04
N ALA A 54 21.16 5.76 17.84
CA ALA A 54 22.08 6.89 17.77
C ALA A 54 21.77 7.80 16.57
N ASP A 55 21.58 7.23 15.39
CA ASP A 55 21.25 7.97 14.16
C ASP A 55 19.90 8.67 14.26
N ALA A 56 18.93 8.06 14.96
CA ALA A 56 17.61 8.63 15.21
C ALA A 56 17.59 9.66 16.36
N GLY A 57 18.68 9.80 17.12
CA GLY A 57 18.74 10.66 18.29
C GLY A 57 17.84 10.22 19.46
N ILE A 58 17.60 8.91 19.59
CA ILE A 58 16.76 8.32 20.66
C ILE A 58 17.56 7.35 21.53
N SER A 59 17.00 6.97 22.68
CA SER A 59 17.57 5.89 23.50
C SER A 59 17.23 4.51 22.93
N ARG A 60 18.03 3.49 23.28
CA ARG A 60 17.69 2.09 22.96
C ARG A 60 16.34 1.69 23.57
N GLN A 61 16.00 2.20 24.76
CA GLN A 61 14.70 1.95 25.39
C GLN A 61 13.55 2.54 24.56
N ALA A 62 13.75 3.71 23.95
CA ALA A 62 12.76 4.31 23.06
C ALA A 62 12.60 3.52 21.75
N PHE A 63 13.67 2.89 21.24
CA PHE A 63 13.55 1.91 20.14
C PHE A 63 12.67 0.73 20.57
N TYR A 64 12.98 0.10 21.71
CA TYR A 64 12.26 -1.08 22.20
C TYR A 64 10.81 -0.82 22.60
N TYR A 65 10.41 0.44 22.75
CA TYR A 65 9.01 0.82 22.90
C TYR A 65 8.21 0.58 21.60
N HIS A 66 8.86 0.67 20.45
CA HIS A 66 8.21 0.53 19.13
C HIS A 66 8.48 -0.83 18.49
N PHE A 67 9.70 -1.37 18.64
CA PHE A 67 10.12 -2.59 17.96
C PHE A 67 10.89 -3.50 18.90
N SER A 68 10.56 -4.78 18.89
CA SER A 68 11.23 -5.79 19.73
C SER A 68 12.69 -6.01 19.33
N ASP A 69 13.00 -5.94 18.04
CA ASP A 69 14.35 -6.00 17.49
C ASP A 69 14.44 -5.37 16.09
N ILE A 70 15.54 -5.63 15.38
CA ILE A 70 15.82 -5.09 14.04
C ILE A 70 14.97 -5.79 12.97
N HIS A 71 14.63 -7.07 13.16
CA HIS A 71 13.79 -7.81 12.23
C HIS A 71 12.35 -7.33 12.29
N ASP A 72 11.85 -7.01 13.49
CA ASP A 72 10.53 -6.39 13.69
C ASP A 72 10.43 -5.03 12.97
N LEU A 73 11.43 -4.15 13.14
CA LEU A 73 11.49 -2.90 12.37
C LEU A 73 11.58 -3.15 10.85
N ALA A 74 12.41 -4.10 10.42
CA ALA A 74 12.54 -4.42 8.99
C ALA A 74 11.23 -4.95 8.40
N ALA A 75 10.49 -5.76 9.15
CA ALA A 75 9.19 -6.28 8.76
C ALA A 75 8.16 -5.16 8.63
N TRP A 76 8.13 -4.24 9.59
CA TRP A 76 7.28 -3.06 9.54
C TRP A 76 7.59 -2.16 8.33
N VAL A 77 8.87 -1.91 8.03
CA VAL A 77 9.29 -1.14 6.84
C VAL A 77 8.84 -1.82 5.55
N PHE A 78 9.02 -3.13 5.45
CA PHE A 78 8.60 -3.89 4.28
C PHE A 78 7.08 -3.87 4.11
N GLN A 79 6.30 -4.02 5.18
CA GLN A 79 4.84 -3.92 5.12
C GLN A 79 4.39 -2.56 4.58
N ILE A 80 5.03 -1.47 4.99
CA ILE A 80 4.74 -0.13 4.47
C ILE A 80 5.10 -0.03 2.99
N ASP A 81 6.31 -0.42 2.60
CA ASP A 81 6.76 -0.31 1.21
C ASP A 81 5.88 -1.14 0.26
N ILE A 82 5.44 -2.32 0.69
CA ILE A 82 4.50 -3.17 -0.06
C ILE A 82 3.11 -2.54 -0.12
N ALA A 83 2.61 -2.00 0.99
CA ALA A 83 1.30 -1.37 1.01
C ALA A 83 1.24 -0.11 0.13
N ASP A 84 2.26 0.74 0.20
CA ASP A 84 2.41 1.92 -0.65
C ASP A 84 2.47 1.53 -2.13
N HIS A 85 3.21 0.48 -2.47
CA HIS A 85 3.29 -0.03 -3.84
C HIS A 85 1.94 -0.55 -4.35
N ILE A 86 1.23 -1.35 -3.54
CA ILE A 86 -0.10 -1.87 -3.89
C ILE A 86 -1.06 -0.70 -4.12
N MET A 87 -1.08 0.28 -3.22
CA MET A 87 -2.00 1.41 -3.32
C MET A 87 -1.64 2.38 -4.45
N ALA A 88 -0.36 2.55 -4.78
CA ALA A 88 0.09 3.32 -5.95
C ALA A 88 -0.42 2.74 -7.29
N HIS A 89 -0.83 1.47 -7.30
CA HIS A 89 -1.38 0.78 -8.47
C HIS A 89 -2.86 0.39 -8.29
N ALA A 90 -3.57 0.99 -7.34
CA ALA A 90 -4.96 0.70 -7.05
C ALA A 90 -5.93 1.31 -8.08
N SER A 91 -5.88 0.79 -9.31
CA SER A 91 -6.84 1.09 -10.37
C SER A 91 -7.05 -0.12 -11.27
N TYR A 92 -8.20 -0.18 -11.93
CA TYR A 92 -8.52 -1.27 -12.85
C TYR A 92 -7.50 -1.40 -14.00
N ALA A 93 -6.90 -0.29 -14.42
CA ALA A 93 -5.90 -0.27 -15.47
C ALA A 93 -4.48 -0.67 -15.01
N GLN A 94 -4.14 -0.49 -13.74
CA GLN A 94 -2.76 -0.60 -13.27
C GLN A 94 -2.49 -1.80 -12.34
N TRP A 95 -3.52 -2.39 -11.74
CA TRP A 95 -3.36 -3.44 -10.73
C TRP A 95 -2.46 -4.58 -11.21
N ALA A 96 -2.63 -5.03 -12.45
CA ALA A 96 -1.87 -6.17 -12.99
C ALA A 96 -0.38 -5.82 -13.15
N ASN A 97 -0.06 -4.61 -13.64
CA ASN A 97 1.32 -4.15 -13.71
C ASN A 97 1.94 -3.97 -12.31
N GLY A 98 1.18 -3.39 -11.37
CA GLY A 98 1.62 -3.25 -9.98
C GLY A 98 1.92 -4.61 -9.35
N PHE A 99 1.04 -5.58 -9.54
CA PHE A 99 1.21 -6.92 -8.98
C PHE A 99 2.42 -7.64 -9.61
N ARG A 100 2.61 -7.55 -10.94
CA ARG A 100 3.82 -8.06 -11.62
C ARG A 100 5.10 -7.48 -11.05
N GLN A 101 5.17 -6.15 -10.87
CA GLN A 101 6.35 -5.48 -10.32
C GLN A 101 6.64 -5.93 -8.88
N MET A 102 5.60 -6.04 -8.06
CA MET A 102 5.72 -6.48 -6.67
C MET A 102 6.28 -7.90 -6.57
N LEU A 103 5.70 -8.84 -7.31
CA LEU A 103 6.14 -10.24 -7.33
C LEU A 103 7.57 -10.38 -7.89
N ALA A 104 7.88 -9.66 -8.98
CA ALA A 104 9.22 -9.66 -9.55
C ALA A 104 10.28 -9.11 -8.58
N TYR A 105 9.94 -8.04 -7.84
CA TYR A 105 10.81 -7.49 -6.80
C TYR A 105 11.04 -8.51 -5.67
N MET A 106 9.98 -9.11 -5.12
CA MET A 106 10.10 -10.13 -4.06
C MET A 106 10.94 -11.32 -4.53
N GLN A 107 10.77 -11.76 -5.78
CA GLN A 107 11.53 -12.87 -6.34
C GLN A 107 13.01 -12.51 -6.55
N ALA A 108 13.31 -11.31 -7.04
CA ALA A 108 14.69 -10.83 -7.22
C ALA A 108 15.42 -10.62 -5.88
N HIS A 109 14.68 -10.31 -4.82
CA HIS A 109 15.18 -10.08 -3.47
C HIS A 109 14.74 -11.18 -2.48
N ARG A 110 14.64 -12.43 -2.97
CA ARG A 110 14.03 -13.57 -2.27
C ARG A 110 14.48 -13.71 -0.81
N ASP A 111 15.78 -13.68 -0.52
CA ASP A 111 16.29 -13.88 0.84
C ASP A 111 15.82 -12.77 1.80
N GLN A 112 15.74 -11.53 1.32
CA GLN A 112 15.28 -10.38 2.11
C GLN A 112 13.76 -10.44 2.29
N ALA A 113 13.03 -10.78 1.23
CA ALA A 113 11.59 -10.99 1.29
C ALA A 113 11.25 -12.10 2.30
N TYR A 114 11.94 -13.25 2.26
CA TYR A 114 11.74 -14.32 3.23
C TYR A 114 12.21 -13.98 4.64
N ALA A 115 13.27 -13.18 4.81
CA ALA A 115 13.68 -12.74 6.14
C ALA A 115 12.57 -11.97 6.86
N VAL A 116 11.79 -11.18 6.11
CA VAL A 116 10.63 -10.46 6.63
C VAL A 116 9.39 -11.36 6.72
N ILE A 117 9.10 -12.14 5.68
CA ILE A 117 7.93 -13.02 5.67
C ILE A 117 8.01 -14.03 6.82
N ASN A 118 9.19 -14.58 7.10
CA ASN A 118 9.41 -15.54 8.17
C ASN A 118 9.46 -14.90 9.56
N SER A 119 9.59 -13.57 9.68
CA SER A 119 9.46 -12.89 10.97
C SER A 119 8.00 -12.65 11.35
N LEU A 120 7.06 -12.85 10.41
CA LEU A 120 5.63 -12.81 10.65
C LEU A 120 5.09 -14.23 10.83
N SER A 121 4.10 -14.39 11.70
CA SER A 121 3.26 -15.58 11.69
C SER A 121 2.45 -15.65 10.40
N HIS A 122 2.00 -16.86 10.05
CA HIS A 122 1.14 -17.06 8.88
C HIS A 122 -0.13 -16.19 8.94
N GLU A 123 -0.73 -16.07 10.14
CA GLU A 123 -1.89 -15.23 10.39
C GLU A 123 -1.58 -13.73 10.19
N GLU A 124 -0.46 -13.23 10.72
CA GLU A 124 -0.07 -11.82 10.53
C GLU A 124 0.17 -11.48 9.06
N LEU A 125 0.82 -12.39 8.32
CA LEU A 125 1.08 -12.23 6.89
C LEU A 125 -0.21 -12.20 6.09
N GLU A 126 -1.10 -13.17 6.32
CA GLU A 126 -2.40 -13.26 5.66
C GLU A 126 -3.25 -12.03 5.96
N GLN A 127 -3.35 -11.63 7.23
CA GLN A 127 -4.11 -10.45 7.63
C GLN A 127 -3.55 -9.16 7.04
N PHE A 128 -2.22 -9.03 6.96
CA PHE A 128 -1.58 -7.89 6.31
C PHE A 128 -1.99 -7.79 4.84
N PHE A 129 -1.75 -8.84 4.05
CA PHE A 129 -2.08 -8.82 2.63
C PHE A 129 -3.58 -8.72 2.37
N PHE A 130 -4.41 -9.40 3.17
CA PHE A 130 -5.87 -9.29 3.06
C PHE A 130 -6.32 -7.83 3.20
N ARG A 131 -5.88 -7.13 4.26
CA ARG A 131 -6.27 -5.73 4.48
C ARG A 131 -5.86 -4.84 3.30
N THR A 132 -4.60 -4.94 2.87
CA THR A 132 -4.08 -4.07 1.82
C THR A 132 -4.67 -4.37 0.44
N LEU A 133 -4.83 -5.64 0.08
CA LEU A 133 -5.48 -6.02 -1.17
C LEU A 133 -6.97 -5.68 -1.16
N ARG A 134 -7.64 -5.74 0.00
CA ARG A 134 -9.03 -5.31 0.16
C ARG A 134 -9.20 -3.82 -0.07
N GLU A 135 -8.29 -3.00 0.44
CA GLU A 135 -8.27 -1.55 0.18
C GLU A 135 -8.12 -1.26 -1.32
N MET A 136 -7.15 -1.90 -1.97
CA MET A 136 -6.97 -1.80 -3.42
C MET A 136 -8.24 -2.23 -4.18
N MET A 137 -8.82 -3.37 -3.83
CA MET A 137 -10.04 -3.89 -4.46
C MET A 137 -11.23 -2.96 -4.24
N SER A 138 -11.31 -2.29 -3.09
CA SER A 138 -12.35 -1.29 -2.81
C SER A 138 -12.26 -0.10 -3.77
N VAL A 139 -11.04 0.36 -4.09
CA VAL A 139 -10.82 1.42 -5.08
C VAL A 139 -11.23 0.97 -6.48
N ILE A 140 -10.81 -0.24 -6.88
CA ILE A 140 -11.16 -0.82 -8.20
C ILE A 140 -12.67 -1.02 -8.33
N VAL A 141 -13.34 -1.52 -7.31
CA VAL A 141 -14.80 -1.68 -7.31
C VAL A 141 -15.48 -0.32 -7.42
N ALA A 142 -15.03 0.71 -6.67
CA ALA A 142 -15.57 2.05 -6.78
C ALA A 142 -15.41 2.65 -8.19
N GLU A 143 -14.28 2.39 -8.86
CA GLU A 143 -14.04 2.79 -10.26
C GLU A 143 -15.02 2.08 -11.23
N LEU A 144 -15.23 0.77 -11.04
CA LEU A 144 -16.04 -0.05 -11.95
C LEU A 144 -17.54 0.03 -11.70
N GLU A 145 -17.96 0.41 -10.49
CA GLU A 145 -19.36 0.54 -10.09
C GLU A 145 -20.08 1.60 -10.93
N GLY A 146 -19.44 2.75 -11.17
CA GLY A 146 -20.03 3.83 -11.98
C GLY A 146 -21.42 4.25 -11.48
N ASP A 147 -22.42 4.14 -12.36
CA ASP A 147 -23.81 4.52 -12.06
C ASP A 147 -24.67 3.38 -11.49
N LEU A 148 -24.08 2.20 -11.23
CA LEU A 148 -24.81 1.08 -10.65
C LEU A 148 -25.28 1.41 -9.23
N ARG A 149 -26.44 0.88 -8.85
CA ARG A 149 -26.95 0.95 -7.48
C ARG A 149 -26.90 -0.44 -6.86
N LEU A 150 -26.09 -0.60 -5.83
CA LEU A 150 -25.94 -1.85 -5.09
C LEU A 150 -26.26 -1.64 -3.60
N ALA A 151 -26.78 -2.68 -2.97
CA ALA A 151 -26.77 -2.75 -1.52
C ALA A 151 -25.32 -2.83 -1.01
N GLU A 152 -25.05 -2.24 0.16
CA GLU A 152 -23.72 -2.23 0.77
C GLU A 152 -23.18 -3.65 1.02
N ALA A 153 -24.05 -4.59 1.39
CA ALA A 153 -23.69 -5.99 1.59
C ALA A 153 -23.25 -6.66 0.27
N SER A 154 -23.92 -6.36 -0.85
CA SER A 154 -23.55 -6.86 -2.18
C SER A 154 -22.18 -6.32 -2.61
N ARG A 155 -21.96 -5.01 -2.43
CA ARG A 155 -20.65 -4.37 -2.72
C ARG A 155 -19.55 -5.01 -1.88
N THR A 156 -19.77 -5.14 -0.58
CA THR A 156 -18.81 -5.75 0.36
C THR A 156 -18.45 -7.17 -0.06
N PHE A 157 -19.45 -7.98 -0.41
CA PHE A 157 -19.21 -9.35 -0.87
C PHE A 157 -18.36 -9.41 -2.15
N VAL A 158 -18.61 -8.53 -3.13
CA VAL A 158 -17.80 -8.45 -4.35
C VAL A 158 -16.35 -8.10 -4.02
N ILE A 159 -16.14 -7.08 -3.18
CA ILE A 159 -14.80 -6.66 -2.74
C ILE A 159 -14.08 -7.84 -2.08
N GLU A 160 -14.72 -8.51 -1.12
CA GLU A 160 -14.12 -9.63 -0.38
C GLU A 160 -13.83 -10.82 -1.29
N HIS A 161 -14.76 -11.20 -2.16
CA HIS A 161 -14.59 -12.33 -3.08
C HIS A 161 -13.35 -12.17 -3.97
N PHE A 162 -13.21 -11.02 -4.64
CA PHE A 162 -12.06 -10.79 -5.52
C PHE A 162 -10.76 -10.55 -4.75
N THR A 163 -10.83 -9.99 -3.53
CA THR A 163 -9.67 -9.90 -2.64
C THR A 163 -9.13 -11.29 -2.29
N LEU A 164 -10.02 -12.21 -1.91
CA LEU A 164 -9.66 -13.57 -1.51
C LEU A 164 -9.04 -14.38 -2.66
N ILE A 165 -9.50 -14.17 -3.90
CA ILE A 165 -8.90 -14.80 -5.08
C ILE A 165 -7.42 -14.36 -5.20
N VAL A 166 -7.17 -13.06 -5.26
CA VAL A 166 -5.80 -12.54 -5.43
C VAL A 166 -4.90 -12.93 -4.26
N LEU A 167 -5.41 -12.85 -3.03
CA LEU A 167 -4.70 -13.27 -1.83
C LEU A 167 -4.34 -14.77 -1.88
N GLY A 168 -5.27 -15.63 -2.29
CA GLY A 168 -5.03 -17.06 -2.39
C GLY A 168 -3.89 -17.39 -3.37
N HIS A 169 -3.85 -16.71 -4.51
CA HIS A 169 -2.75 -16.86 -5.48
C HIS A 169 -1.41 -16.37 -4.92
N LEU A 170 -1.40 -15.24 -4.21
CA LEU A 170 -0.19 -14.71 -3.58
C LEU A 170 0.35 -15.65 -2.49
N LEU A 171 -0.52 -16.13 -1.60
CA LEU A 171 -0.14 -17.06 -0.53
C LEU A 171 0.33 -18.41 -1.10
N HIS A 172 -0.34 -18.92 -2.14
CA HIS A 172 0.11 -20.12 -2.83
C HIS A 172 1.49 -19.93 -3.47
N TRP A 173 1.75 -18.75 -4.05
CA TRP A 173 3.06 -18.41 -4.62
C TRP A 173 4.15 -18.40 -3.55
N PHE A 174 3.90 -17.85 -2.36
CA PHE A 174 4.83 -17.95 -1.23
C PHE A 174 5.03 -19.38 -0.74
N ALA A 175 3.94 -20.17 -0.66
CA ALA A 175 3.98 -21.56 -0.20
C ALA A 175 4.73 -22.49 -1.16
N THR A 176 4.82 -22.12 -2.43
CA THR A 176 5.57 -22.84 -3.48
C THR A 176 6.94 -22.23 -3.74
N ASP A 177 7.50 -21.55 -2.75
CA ASP A 177 8.84 -20.96 -2.78
C ASP A 177 9.06 -19.93 -3.90
N MET A 178 8.02 -19.16 -4.24
CA MET A 178 8.05 -18.18 -5.32
C MET A 178 8.41 -18.81 -6.68
N ALA A 179 8.14 -20.10 -6.88
CA ALA A 179 8.62 -20.85 -8.05
C ALA A 179 7.98 -20.43 -9.37
N ALA A 180 6.71 -20.00 -9.35
CA ALA A 180 6.04 -19.56 -10.57
C ALA A 180 6.64 -18.23 -11.07
N ASN A 181 6.72 -18.07 -12.39
CA ASN A 181 7.14 -16.81 -13.00
C ASN A 181 6.10 -15.70 -12.70
N PRO A 182 6.52 -14.53 -12.15
CA PRO A 182 5.63 -13.43 -11.83
C PRO A 182 4.76 -12.96 -12.99
N THR A 183 5.33 -12.79 -14.18
CA THR A 183 4.58 -12.32 -15.36
C THR A 183 3.53 -13.34 -15.76
N GLY A 184 3.89 -14.61 -15.88
CA GLY A 184 2.94 -15.67 -16.25
C GLY A 184 1.79 -15.81 -15.26
N LEU A 185 2.08 -15.79 -13.94
CA LEU A 185 1.04 -15.85 -12.92
C LEU A 185 0.04 -14.70 -13.04
N VAL A 186 0.53 -13.47 -13.24
CA VAL A 186 -0.36 -12.31 -13.32
C VAL A 186 -1.09 -12.24 -14.65
N ASP A 187 -0.48 -12.69 -15.75
CA ASP A 187 -1.15 -12.74 -17.06
C ASP A 187 -2.35 -13.70 -17.02
N ASP A 188 -2.22 -14.86 -16.38
CA ASP A 188 -3.32 -15.81 -16.18
C ASP A 188 -4.43 -15.21 -15.28
N LEU A 189 -4.04 -14.50 -14.21
CA LEU A 189 -4.99 -13.81 -13.34
C LEU A 189 -5.70 -12.68 -14.07
N GLU A 190 -4.98 -11.88 -14.83
CA GLU A 190 -5.54 -10.77 -15.60
C GLU A 190 -6.54 -11.29 -16.64
N LEU A 191 -6.20 -12.39 -17.32
CA LEU A 191 -7.09 -13.05 -18.27
C LEU A 191 -8.41 -13.51 -17.61
N ILE A 192 -8.33 -14.17 -16.44
CA ILE A 192 -9.51 -14.66 -15.72
C ILE A 192 -10.32 -13.50 -15.16
N LEU A 193 -9.66 -12.49 -14.59
CA LEU A 193 -10.33 -11.42 -13.88
C LEU A 193 -10.89 -10.34 -14.82
N HIS A 194 -10.39 -10.24 -16.05
CA HIS A 194 -10.81 -9.24 -17.02
C HIS A 194 -12.34 -9.21 -17.18
N GLY A 195 -12.95 -8.07 -16.87
CA GLY A 195 -14.39 -7.85 -16.95
C GLY A 195 -15.26 -8.61 -15.91
N THR A 196 -14.70 -9.55 -15.15
CA THR A 196 -15.49 -10.36 -14.21
C THR A 196 -15.99 -9.56 -13.01
N VAL A 197 -15.19 -8.62 -12.51
CA VAL A 197 -15.58 -7.71 -11.41
C VAL A 197 -16.79 -6.89 -11.83
N ARG A 198 -16.73 -6.25 -13.00
CA ARG A 198 -17.82 -5.45 -13.55
C ARG A 198 -19.08 -6.30 -13.78
N ALA A 199 -18.94 -7.48 -14.38
CA ALA A 199 -20.07 -8.38 -14.60
C ALA A 199 -20.70 -8.87 -13.29
N ALA A 200 -19.92 -9.04 -12.22
CA ALA A 200 -20.46 -9.35 -10.89
C ALA A 200 -21.28 -8.18 -10.35
N LEU A 201 -20.74 -6.95 -10.40
CA LEU A 201 -21.45 -5.75 -9.95
C LEU A 201 -22.80 -5.57 -10.66
N GLU A 202 -22.85 -5.78 -11.98
CA GLU A 202 -24.09 -5.69 -12.76
C GLU A 202 -25.14 -6.71 -12.32
N ARG A 203 -24.74 -7.97 -12.05
CA ARG A 203 -25.65 -9.01 -11.56
C ARG A 203 -26.19 -8.70 -10.17
N PHE A 204 -25.34 -8.18 -9.27
CA PHE A 204 -25.77 -7.77 -7.94
C PHE A 204 -26.72 -6.57 -7.99
N ALA A 205 -26.43 -5.56 -8.82
CA ALA A 205 -27.30 -4.41 -9.00
C ALA A 205 -28.69 -4.80 -9.51
N GLN A 206 -28.76 -5.76 -10.44
CA GLN A 206 -30.05 -6.30 -10.92
C GLN A 206 -30.81 -7.03 -9.82
N ARG A 207 -30.12 -7.88 -9.05
CA ARG A 207 -30.72 -8.63 -7.93
C ARG A 207 -31.26 -7.70 -6.85
N ASP A 208 -30.51 -6.67 -6.50
CA ASP A 208 -30.87 -5.75 -5.41
C ASP A 208 -32.02 -4.80 -5.81
N ALA A 209 -32.34 -4.69 -7.10
CA ALA A 209 -33.46 -3.93 -7.63
C ALA A 209 -34.79 -4.71 -7.69
N MET A 210 -34.76 -6.04 -7.48
CA MET A 210 -35.94 -6.92 -7.44
C MET A 210 -36.52 -6.99 -6.04
#